data_AF-A0A4Y2T593-F1
#
_entry.id   AF-A0A4Y2T593-F1
#
_cell.length_a   1.000
_cell.length_b   1.000
_cell.length_c   1.000
_cell.angle_alpha   90.00
_cell.angle_beta   90.00
_cell.angle_gamma   90.00
#
_symmetry.space_group_name_H-M   'P 1'
#
loop_
_entity.id
_entity.type
_entity.pdbx_description
1 polymer ?
#
loop_
_entity_poly.entity_id
_entity_poly.type
_entity_poly.pdbx_seq_one_letter_code
_entity_poly.pdbx_strand_id
1 'polypeptide(L)'
;MFVTGHGPFPSYLLRFSLRTHDNCTCGEKGNPIHYATKCPFTLSWHFQTPTVSLKLQWLKNILTNNLSRTRLRPLMRFIWDENNLIVEDNN
;
A
#
# COMPACT_ATOMS: atom_id res chain seq x y z
N MET A 1 10.19 -1.57 -2.20
CA MET A 1 8.76 -1.84 -2.45
C MET A 1 7.91 -0.74 -1.81
N PHE A 2 7.58 -0.83 -0.52
CA PHE A 2 6.67 0.13 0.14
C PHE A 2 7.09 1.62 0.06
N VAL A 3 8.36 1.94 0.39
CA VAL A 3 8.87 3.32 0.43
C VAL A 3 8.96 3.98 -0.94
N THR A 4 9.34 3.21 -1.96
CA THR A 4 9.49 3.73 -3.34
C THR A 4 8.15 3.79 -4.07
N GLY A 5 7.07 3.27 -3.47
CA GLY A 5 5.79 3.06 -4.13
C GLY A 5 5.85 2.02 -5.26
N HIS A 6 6.95 1.27 -5.38
CA HIS A 6 7.06 0.16 -6.31
C HIS A 6 6.41 -1.09 -5.73
N GLY A 7 5.74 -1.89 -6.55
CA GLY A 7 5.18 -3.17 -6.14
C GLY A 7 3.71 -3.34 -6.54
N PRO A 8 2.94 -4.21 -5.87
CA PRO A 8 1.54 -4.49 -6.19
C PRO A 8 0.60 -3.34 -5.79
N PHE A 9 1.00 -2.08 -5.95
CA PHE A 9 0.11 -0.96 -5.68
C PHE A 9 -0.66 -0.64 -6.95
N PRO A 10 -2.00 -0.49 -6.92
CA PRO A 10 -2.79 -0.07 -8.08
C PRO A 10 -2.20 1.16 -8.80
N SER A 11 -1.72 2.15 -8.05
CA SER A 11 -1.08 3.35 -8.64
C SER A 11 0.23 3.06 -9.38
N TYR A 12 0.96 2.03 -8.97
CA TYR A 12 2.18 1.59 -9.65
C TYR A 12 1.86 0.71 -10.86
N LEU A 13 0.91 -0.21 -10.72
CA LEU A 13 0.47 -1.11 -11.79
C LEU A 13 -0.14 -0.34 -12.97
N LEU A 14 -0.94 0.70 -12.71
CA LEU A 14 -1.47 1.60 -13.72
C LEU A 14 -0.36 2.23 -14.59
N ARG A 15 0.79 2.57 -13.99
CA ARG A 15 1.92 3.17 -14.73
C ARG A 15 2.48 2.25 -15.81
N PHE A 16 2.36 0.93 -15.63
CA PHE A 16 2.80 -0.08 -16.58
C PHE A 16 1.63 -0.68 -17.38
N SER A 17 0.46 -0.07 -17.32
CA SER A 17 -0.77 -0.56 -17.97
C SER A 17 -1.14 -1.99 -17.56
N LEU A 18 -0.73 -2.44 -16.37
CA LEU A 18 -1.10 -3.74 -15.79
C LEU A 18 -2.46 -3.69 -15.08
N ARG A 19 -3.01 -2.49 -14.90
CA ARG A 19 -4.38 -2.22 -14.46
C ARG A 19 -4.93 -1.02 -15.23
N THR A 20 -6.25 -0.96 -15.34
CA THR A 20 -6.98 0.15 -15.99
C THR A 20 -7.26 1.33 -15.05
N HIS A 21 -7.23 1.12 -13.73
CA HIS A 21 -7.41 2.15 -12.71
C HIS A 21 -6.43 2.00 -11.55
N ASP A 22 -6.16 3.10 -10.85
CA ASP A 22 -5.32 3.13 -9.66
C ASP A 22 -6.09 3.04 -8.34
N ASN A 23 -7.37 2.69 -8.38
CA ASN A 23 -8.20 2.57 -7.18
C ASN A 23 -7.90 1.28 -6.38
N CYS A 24 -7.94 1.41 -5.06
CA CYS A 24 -8.10 0.31 -4.11
C CYS A 24 -9.56 -0.19 -4.16
N THR A 25 -9.79 -1.40 -3.69
CA THR A 25 -11.13 -1.99 -3.52
C THR A 25 -12.08 -1.10 -2.69
N CYS A 26 -11.55 -0.24 -1.82
CA CYS A 26 -12.37 0.72 -1.07
C CYS A 26 -12.78 1.98 -1.86
N GLY A 27 -12.41 2.09 -3.15
CA GLY A 27 -12.80 3.19 -4.05
C GLY A 27 -11.83 4.38 -4.09
N GLU A 28 -10.92 4.49 -3.11
CA GLU A 28 -9.89 5.54 -3.07
C GLU A 28 -8.62 5.15 -3.82
N LYS A 29 -7.74 6.14 -4.09
CA LYS A 29 -6.45 5.91 -4.76
C LYS A 29 -5.58 4.90 -4.00
N GLY A 30 -5.33 3.75 -4.60
CA GLY A 30 -4.52 2.63 -4.08
C GLY A 30 -3.02 2.89 -4.11
N ASN A 31 -2.56 3.86 -3.33
CA ASN A 31 -1.15 4.17 -3.12
C ASN A 31 -0.67 3.69 -1.74
N PRO A 32 0.65 3.59 -1.48
CA PRO A 32 1.17 3.06 -0.22
C PRO A 32 0.70 3.81 1.03
N ILE A 33 0.56 5.14 0.97
CA ILE A 33 0.10 5.93 2.11
C ILE A 33 -1.34 5.60 2.44
N HIS A 34 -2.20 5.49 1.42
CA HIS A 34 -3.61 5.13 1.60
C HIS A 34 -3.75 3.79 2.35
N TYR A 35 -3.07 2.74 1.87
CA TYR A 35 -3.09 1.43 2.54
C TYR A 35 -2.56 1.46 3.97
N ALA A 36 -1.53 2.28 4.23
CA ALA A 36 -0.95 2.36 5.57
C ALA A 36 -1.72 3.24 6.55
N THR A 37 -2.64 4.10 6.11
CA THR A 37 -3.18 5.16 7.00
C THR A 37 -4.69 5.38 6.91
N LYS A 38 -5.35 4.93 5.84
CA LYS A 38 -6.75 5.28 5.56
C LYS A 38 -7.62 4.12 5.10
N CYS A 39 -7.06 3.10 4.45
CA CYS A 39 -7.86 2.01 3.88
C CYS A 39 -8.66 1.26 4.95
N PRO A 40 -10.00 1.16 4.84
CA PRO A 40 -10.82 0.45 5.82
C PRO A 40 -10.46 -1.03 5.98
N PHE A 41 -9.95 -1.67 4.92
CA PHE A 41 -9.58 -3.09 4.94
C PHE A 41 -8.25 -3.37 5.66
N THR A 42 -7.47 -2.34 6.00
CA THR A 42 -6.16 -2.48 6.63
C THR A 42 -6.08 -1.86 8.03
N LEU A 43 -7.23 -1.58 8.66
CA LEU A 43 -7.34 -0.89 9.96
C LEU A 43 -6.42 -1.48 11.05
N SER A 44 -6.30 -2.82 11.10
CA SER A 44 -5.46 -3.53 12.08
C SER A 44 -3.96 -3.27 11.92
N TRP A 45 -3.52 -2.79 10.76
CA TRP A 45 -2.12 -2.52 10.43
C TRP A 45 -1.87 -1.05 10.11
N HIS A 46 -2.81 -0.16 10.45
CA HIS A 46 -2.64 1.27 10.24
C HIS A 46 -1.45 1.81 11.04
N PHE A 47 -0.75 2.70 10.37
CA PHE A 47 0.24 3.59 10.92
C PHE A 47 -0.37 4.98 11.06
N GLN A 48 0.23 5.79 11.93
CA GLN A 48 -0.17 7.18 12.06
C GLN A 48 0.02 7.91 10.73
N THR A 49 -0.95 8.74 10.33
CA THR A 49 -0.85 9.54 9.11
C THR A 49 0.29 10.55 9.23
N PRO A 50 1.27 10.56 8.31
CA PRO A 50 2.34 11.54 8.34
C PRO A 50 1.84 12.91 7.90
N THR A 51 2.45 13.97 8.44
CA THR A 51 2.37 15.28 7.80
C THR A 51 3.16 15.28 6.49
N VAL A 52 2.79 16.15 5.56
CA VAL A 52 3.44 16.23 4.24
C VAL A 52 4.95 16.44 4.36
N SER A 53 5.37 17.29 5.30
CA SER A 53 6.79 17.60 5.57
C SER A 53 7.58 16.43 6.17
N LEU A 54 6.94 15.53 6.92
CA LEU A 54 7.60 14.43 7.63
C LEU A 54 7.47 13.07 6.93
N LYS A 55 6.92 13.02 5.72
CA LYS A 55 6.66 11.78 4.97
C LYS A 55 7.89 10.88 4.85
N LEU A 56 9.07 11.43 4.54
CA LEU A 56 10.30 10.64 4.40
C LEU A 56 10.77 10.06 5.75
N GLN A 57 10.71 10.85 6.82
CA GLN A 57 11.07 10.39 8.15
C GLN A 57 10.10 9.31 8.65
N TRP A 58 8.81 9.48 8.38
CA TRP A 58 7.79 8.48 8.69
C TRP A 58 8.05 7.15 7.97
N LEU A 59 8.36 7.18 6.67
CA LEU A 59 8.74 5.97 5.91
C LEU A 59 9.98 5.30 6.51
N LYS A 60 11.00 6.08 6.90
CA LYS A 60 12.18 5.56 7.59
C LYS A 60 11.82 4.87 8.90
N ASN A 61 10.98 5.49 9.74
CA ASN A 61 10.57 4.93 11.02
C ASN A 61 9.80 3.62 10.87
N ILE A 62 8.96 3.48 9.84
CA ILE A 62 8.27 2.21 9.54
C ILE A 62 9.27 1.10 9.25
N LEU A 63 10.35 1.40 8.53
CA LEU A 63 11.37 0.42 8.16
C LEU A 63 12.35 0.09 9.29
N THR A 64 12.68 1.06 10.15
CA THR A 64 13.69 0.90 11.20
C THR A 64 13.12 0.32 12.50
N ASN A 65 11.84 0.58 12.79
CA ASN A 65 11.21 0.09 14.03
C ASN A 65 10.70 -1.35 13.89
N ASN A 66 11.11 -2.24 14.78
CA ASN A 66 10.72 -3.66 14.74
C ASN A 66 9.20 -3.90 14.85
N LEU A 67 8.51 -3.16 15.73
CA LEU A 67 7.06 -3.26 15.88
C LEU A 67 6.34 -2.74 14.63
N SER A 68 6.87 -1.70 13.99
CA SER A 68 6.33 -1.25 12.71
C SER A 68 6.49 -2.31 11.62
N ARG A 69 7.62 -3.02 11.59
CA ARG A 69 7.87 -4.10 10.62
C ARG A 69 6.93 -5.29 10.82
N THR A 70 6.53 -5.63 12.04
CA THR A 70 5.56 -6.71 12.27
C THR A 70 4.18 -6.37 11.74
N ARG A 71 3.77 -5.09 11.74
CA ARG A 71 2.54 -4.60 11.09
C ARG A 71 2.67 -4.46 9.58
N LEU A 72 3.85 -4.07 9.09
CA LEU A 72 4.11 -3.89 7.66
C LEU A 72 4.01 -5.21 6.87
N ARG A 73 4.45 -6.33 7.44
CA ARG A 73 4.42 -7.64 6.77
C ARG A 73 3.01 -8.08 6.34
N PRO A 74 2.00 -8.17 7.23
CA PRO A 74 0.65 -8.55 6.84
C PRO A 74 0.00 -7.51 5.91
N LEU A 75 0.27 -6.21 6.11
CA LEU A 75 -0.17 -5.17 5.18
C LEU A 75 0.32 -5.43 3.74
N MET A 76 1.61 -5.74 3.58
CA MET A 76 2.20 -6.04 2.28
C MET A 76 1.60 -7.31 1.64
N ARG A 77 1.28 -8.33 2.45
CA ARG A 77 0.61 -9.54 1.96
C ARG A 77 -0.81 -9.23 1.47
N PHE A 78 -1.59 -8.49 2.25
CA PHE A 78 -2.93 -8.07 1.85
C PHE A 78 -2.93 -7.32 0.51
N ILE A 79 -2.02 -6.35 0.34
CA ILE A 79 -1.91 -5.58 -0.92
C ILE A 79 -1.54 -6.50 -2.09
N TRP A 80 -0.65 -7.46 -1.87
CA TRP A 80 -0.27 -8.44 -2.89
C TRP A 80 -1.48 -9.29 -3.31
N ASP A 81 -2.22 -9.83 -2.36
CA ASP A 81 -3.40 -10.68 -2.61
C ASP A 81 -4.50 -9.88 -3.34
N GLU A 82 -4.79 -8.65 -2.90
CA GLU A 82 -5.75 -7.76 -3.56
C GLU A 82 -5.42 -7.50 -5.05
N ASN A 83 -4.14 -7.49 -5.41
CA ASN A 83 -3.71 -7.16 -6.76
C ASN A 83 -3.47 -8.40 -7.64
N ASN A 84 -3.11 -9.55 -7.04
CA ASN A 84 -3.00 -10.81 -7.74
C ASN A 84 -4.37 -11.37 -8.16
N LEU A 85 -5.41 -11.19 -7.35
CA LEU A 85 -6.77 -11.61 -7.68
C LEU A 85 -7.33 -10.96 -8.96
N ILE A 86 -6.75 -9.83 -9.40
CA ILE A 86 -7.20 -9.13 -10.62
C ILE A 86 -6.45 -9.61 -11.88
N VAL A 87 -5.29 -10.26 -11.75
CA VAL A 87 -4.58 -10.82 -12.91
C VAL A 87 -5.27 -12.08 -13.43
N GLU A 88 -5.93 -12.84 -12.54
CA GLU A 88 -6.61 -14.10 -12.91
C GLU A 88 -7.95 -13.87 -13.64
N ASP A 89 -8.65 -12.75 -13.40
CA ASP A 89 -9.94 -12.43 -14.04
C ASP A 89 -9.81 -11.90 -15.49
N ASN A 90 -8.59 -11.65 -15.96
CA ASN A 90 -8.32 -11.10 -17.30
C ASN A 90 -7.82 -12.15 -18.31
N ASN A 91 -8.06 -13.45 -18.06
CA ASN A 91 -7.75 -14.56 -18.97
C ASN A 91 -8.97 -15.48 -19.17
#